data_AF-A0A952UAJ0-F1
#
_entry.id   AF-A0A952UAJ0-F1
#
_cell.length_a   1.000
_cell.length_b   1.000
_cell.length_c   1.000
_cell.angle_alpha   90.00
_cell.angle_beta   90.00
_cell.angle_gamma   90.00
#
_symmetry.space_group_name_H-M   'P 1'
#
loop_
_entity.id
_entity.type
_entity.pdbx_description
1 polymer ?
#
loop_
_entity_poly.entity_id
_entity_poly.type
_entity_poly.pdbx_seq_one_letter_code
_entity_poly.pdbx_strand_id
1 'polypeptide(L)'
;MSRRERHETRQVPVRLPEQSERAGWLRSIRFSGFTIVALIVLVLTVVVLAPSLKILVEQRQQLAALEAEVRAQQEGVKDLEKEKARWDDPSYIEAQARERLNYVYPGEISFLVIDDGQTVTTDDGQPISDELQTTKVDWMRMLLSSFLTAGLTDASPEELGLPAIEGVTP
;
A
#
# COMPACT_ATOMS: atom_id res chain seq x y z
N MET A 1 -0.93 -24.17 -113.08
CA MET A 1 -0.05 -24.26 -111.90
C MET A 1 -0.42 -23.15 -110.93
N SER A 2 -0.81 -23.48 -109.70
CA SER A 2 -0.25 -22.89 -108.47
C SER A 2 -1.07 -23.32 -107.27
N ARG A 3 -0.42 -24.18 -106.49
CA ARG A 3 -0.82 -24.81 -105.24
C ARG A 3 -0.80 -23.75 -104.14
N ARG A 4 -1.92 -23.53 -103.46
CA ARG A 4 -1.95 -22.65 -102.27
C ARG A 4 -1.44 -23.47 -101.08
N GLU A 5 -0.26 -23.11 -100.58
CA GLU A 5 0.31 -23.66 -99.36
C GLU A 5 -0.44 -23.08 -98.16
N ARG A 6 -0.91 -23.95 -97.26
CA ARG A 6 -1.48 -23.56 -95.97
C ARG A 6 -0.33 -23.40 -94.98
N HIS A 7 -0.19 -22.22 -94.40
CA HIS A 7 0.75 -22.00 -93.30
C HIS A 7 0.16 -22.53 -91.99
N GLU A 8 0.82 -23.53 -91.42
CA GLU A 8 0.53 -24.12 -90.12
C GLU A 8 1.29 -23.35 -89.04
N THR A 9 0.56 -22.66 -88.16
CA THR A 9 1.13 -21.80 -87.12
C THR A 9 1.38 -22.61 -85.84
N ARG A 10 2.66 -22.89 -85.59
CA ARG A 10 3.18 -23.50 -84.36
C ARG A 10 3.01 -22.52 -83.18
N GLN A 11 2.18 -22.88 -82.20
CA GLN A 11 2.04 -22.10 -80.97
C GLN A 11 3.08 -22.52 -79.94
N VAL A 12 3.78 -21.52 -79.39
CA VAL A 12 4.79 -21.66 -78.33
C VAL A 12 4.19 -21.06 -77.05
N PRO A 13 4.22 -21.76 -75.90
CA PRO A 13 3.64 -21.22 -74.67
C PRO A 13 4.49 -20.04 -74.16
N VAL A 14 3.86 -18.88 -74.07
CA VAL A 14 4.42 -17.67 -73.47
C VAL A 14 4.37 -17.81 -71.94
N ARG A 15 5.53 -17.77 -71.29
CA ARG A 15 5.60 -17.59 -69.82
C ARG A 15 5.41 -16.10 -69.52
N LEU A 16 4.38 -15.77 -68.75
CA LEU A 16 4.24 -14.41 -68.21
C LEU A 16 5.29 -14.19 -67.12
N PRO A 17 5.89 -12.99 -67.04
CA PRO A 17 6.74 -12.62 -65.91
C PRO A 17 5.87 -12.39 -64.67
N GLU A 18 5.98 -13.26 -63.66
CA GLU A 18 5.43 -13.07 -62.31
C GLU A 18 6.24 -12.03 -61.51
N GLN A 19 6.37 -10.81 -62.03
CA GLN A 19 7.11 -9.75 -61.35
C GLN A 19 6.47 -8.37 -61.58
N SER A 20 5.38 -8.09 -60.86
CA SER A 20 5.01 -6.69 -60.56
C SER A 20 4.04 -6.46 -59.42
N GLU A 21 3.47 -7.49 -58.77
CA GLU A 21 2.49 -7.25 -57.68
C GLU A 21 3.10 -6.50 -56.49
N ARG A 22 4.36 -6.79 -56.16
CA ARG A 22 5.09 -6.14 -55.04
C ARG A 22 5.46 -4.67 -55.33
N ALA A 23 5.58 -4.29 -56.60
CA ALA A 23 5.93 -2.93 -57.01
C ALA A 23 4.69 -2.03 -57.22
N GLY A 24 3.52 -2.63 -57.46
CA GLY A 24 2.23 -1.92 -57.49
C GLY A 24 1.80 -1.42 -56.11
N TRP A 25 2.00 -2.24 -55.07
CA TRP A 25 1.72 -1.88 -53.68
C TRP A 25 2.48 -0.63 -53.20
N LEU A 26 3.72 -0.45 -53.64
CA LEU A 26 4.52 0.73 -53.28
C LEU A 26 4.08 2.00 -54.03
N ARG A 27 3.46 1.85 -55.21
CA ARG A 27 2.99 2.97 -56.05
C ARG A 27 1.62 3.48 -55.62
N SER A 28 0.78 2.64 -55.00
CA SER A 28 -0.51 3.02 -54.38
C SER A 28 -0.38 3.79 -53.06
N ILE A 29 0.84 3.89 -52.50
CA ILE A 29 1.14 4.70 -51.31
C ILE A 29 1.12 6.21 -51.65
N ARG A 30 1.12 6.57 -52.93
CA ARG A 30 1.05 7.97 -53.38
C ARG A 30 -0.39 8.48 -53.29
N PHE A 31 -0.77 8.96 -52.11
CA PHE A 31 -1.96 9.79 -51.82
C PHE A 31 -3.33 9.20 -52.20
N SER A 32 -3.63 7.99 -51.73
CA SER A 32 -5.00 7.46 -51.68
C SER A 32 -5.57 7.64 -50.26
N GLY A 33 -6.90 7.80 -50.13
CA GLY A 33 -7.60 7.81 -48.83
C GLY A 33 -7.31 6.56 -47.98
N PHE A 34 -6.84 5.48 -48.60
CA PHE A 34 -6.30 4.31 -47.93
C PHE A 34 -5.12 4.63 -47.00
N THR A 35 -4.20 5.53 -47.37
CA THR A 35 -3.07 5.93 -46.52
C THR A 35 -3.55 6.68 -45.27
N ILE A 36 -4.60 7.49 -45.40
CA ILE A 36 -5.23 8.20 -44.27
C ILE A 36 -5.88 7.18 -43.33
N VAL A 37 -6.65 6.23 -43.87
CA VAL A 37 -7.27 5.16 -43.08
C VAL A 37 -6.20 4.30 -42.38
N ALA A 38 -5.13 3.94 -43.07
CA ALA A 38 -4.02 3.17 -42.49
C ALA A 38 -3.32 3.93 -41.34
N LEU A 39 -3.11 5.25 -41.49
CA LEU A 39 -2.57 6.08 -40.41
C LEU A 39 -3.52 6.17 -39.21
N ILE A 40 -4.83 6.32 -39.45
CA ILE A 40 -5.83 6.33 -38.38
C ILE A 40 -5.82 5.00 -37.62
N VAL A 41 -5.80 3.87 -38.34
CA VAL A 41 -5.74 2.53 -37.73
C VAL A 41 -4.45 2.34 -36.93
N LEU A 42 -3.30 2.80 -37.45
CA LEU A 42 -2.03 2.76 -36.73
C LEU A 42 -2.11 3.55 -35.42
N VAL A 43 -2.62 4.78 -35.46
CA VAL A 43 -2.79 5.64 -34.28
C VAL A 43 -3.73 4.99 -33.27
N LEU A 44 -4.89 4.48 -33.71
CA LEU A 44 -5.84 3.78 -32.84
C LEU A 44 -5.20 2.55 -32.19
N THR A 45 -4.42 1.78 -32.95
CA THR A 45 -3.70 0.59 -32.43
C THR A 45 -2.75 0.99 -31.30
N VAL A 46 -1.96 2.05 -31.49
CA VAL A 46 -1.02 2.55 -30.46
C VAL A 46 -1.77 3.06 -29.23
N VAL A 47 -2.88 3.81 -29.41
CA VAL A 47 -3.69 4.33 -28.30
C VAL A 47 -4.30 3.21 -27.45
N VAL A 48 -4.76 2.13 -28.08
CA VAL A 48 -5.31 0.96 -27.38
C VAL A 48 -4.22 0.15 -26.67
N LEU A 49 -3.01 0.06 -27.25
CA LEU A 49 -1.92 -0.74 -26.70
C LEU A 49 -1.11 -0.02 -25.60
N ALA A 50 -1.06 1.32 -25.65
CA ALA A 50 -0.39 2.16 -24.66
C ALA A 50 -0.79 1.88 -23.20
N PRO A 51 -2.08 1.80 -22.83
CA PRO A 51 -2.48 1.49 -21.45
C PRO A 51 -2.01 0.10 -21.01
N SER A 52 -2.02 -0.91 -21.89
CA SER A 52 -1.54 -2.26 -21.57
C SER A 52 -0.06 -2.29 -21.18
N LEU A 53 0.78 -1.46 -21.82
CA LEU A 53 2.20 -1.35 -21.47
C LEU A 53 2.42 -0.61 -20.14
N LYS A 54 1.60 0.39 -19.83
CA LYS A 54 1.65 1.11 -18.54
C LYS A 54 1.30 0.21 -17.36
N ILE A 55 0.26 -0.62 -17.52
CA ILE A 55 -0.25 -1.53 -16.49
C ILE A 55 0.84 -2.53 -16.03
N LEU A 56 1.73 -2.97 -16.92
CA LEU A 56 2.77 -3.94 -16.59
C LEU A 56 3.86 -3.40 -15.63
N VAL A 57 4.07 -2.08 -15.60
CA VAL A 57 5.07 -1.45 -14.71
C VAL A 57 4.43 -1.14 -13.35
N GLU A 58 3.19 -0.68 -13.35
CA GLU A 58 2.46 -0.24 -12.15
C GLU A 58 2.00 -1.44 -11.29
N GLN A 59 1.62 -2.56 -11.92
CA GLN A 59 1.24 -3.79 -11.22
C GLN A 59 2.38 -4.41 -10.41
N ARG A 60 3.65 -4.27 -10.85
CA ARG A 60 4.79 -4.86 -10.15
C ARG A 60 5.08 -4.17 -8.82
N GLN A 61 4.86 -2.86 -8.75
CA GLN A 61 5.03 -2.10 -7.52
C GLN A 61 3.93 -2.43 -6.52
N GLN A 62 2.69 -2.56 -6.98
CA GLN A 62 1.56 -2.98 -6.12
C GLN A 62 1.76 -4.39 -5.58
N LEU A 63 2.28 -5.32 -6.40
CA LEU A 63 2.53 -6.69 -5.97
C LEU A 63 3.66 -6.76 -4.92
N ALA A 64 4.74 -6.00 -5.12
CA ALA A 64 5.83 -5.92 -4.15
C ALA A 64 5.40 -5.28 -2.83
N ALA A 65 4.58 -4.22 -2.89
CA ALA A 65 4.02 -3.58 -1.69
C ALA A 65 3.07 -4.52 -0.94
N LEU A 66 2.18 -5.22 -1.67
CA LEU A 66 1.22 -6.14 -1.07
C LEU A 66 1.89 -7.38 -0.46
N GLU A 67 2.95 -7.91 -1.10
CA GLU A 67 3.76 -8.99 -0.53
C GLU A 67 4.52 -8.54 0.74
N ALA A 68 5.05 -7.32 0.75
CA ALA A 68 5.73 -6.77 1.93
C ALA A 68 4.76 -6.61 3.10
N GLU A 69 3.54 -6.14 2.85
CA GLU A 69 2.50 -6.00 3.87
C GLU A 69 2.03 -7.35 4.41
N VAL A 70 1.84 -8.36 3.55
CA VAL A 70 1.51 -9.72 3.99
C VAL A 70 2.62 -10.31 4.88
N ARG A 71 3.90 -10.09 4.54
CA ARG A 71 5.02 -10.56 5.38
C ARG A 71 5.04 -9.86 6.74
N ALA A 72 4.87 -8.54 6.79
CA ALA A 72 4.82 -7.79 8.03
C ALA A 72 3.66 -8.25 8.94
N GLN A 73 2.49 -8.51 8.35
CA GLN A 73 1.33 -9.04 9.08
C GLN A 73 1.58 -10.45 9.62
N GLN A 74 2.22 -11.32 8.83
CA GLN A 74 2.58 -12.68 9.28
C GLN A 74 3.60 -12.68 10.42
N GLU A 75 4.58 -11.77 10.38
CA GLU A 75 5.54 -11.58 11.47
C GLU A 75 4.84 -11.11 12.75
N GLY A 76 3.93 -10.13 12.64
CA GLY A 76 3.12 -9.66 13.76
C GLY A 76 2.25 -10.75 14.38
N VAL A 77 1.58 -11.58 13.56
CA VAL A 77 0.79 -12.72 14.07
C VAL A 77 1.68 -13.71 14.81
N LYS A 78 2.86 -14.04 14.27
CA LYS A 78 3.79 -14.98 14.91
C LYS A 78 4.29 -14.46 16.26
N ASP A 79 4.54 -13.17 16.38
CA ASP A 79 4.99 -12.58 17.64
C ASP A 79 3.86 -12.51 18.66
N LEU A 80 2.64 -12.17 18.24
CA LEU A 80 1.44 -12.23 19.09
C LEU A 80 1.13 -13.67 19.54
N GLU A 81 1.33 -14.67 18.70
CA GLU A 81 1.17 -16.08 19.07
C GLU A 81 2.21 -16.53 20.11
N LYS A 82 3.47 -16.12 19.97
CA LYS A 82 4.50 -16.37 20.99
C LYS A 82 4.20 -15.68 22.30
N GLU A 83 3.72 -14.44 22.22
CA GLU A 83 3.32 -13.68 23.40
C GLU A 83 2.16 -14.38 24.08
N LYS A 84 1.09 -14.72 23.36
CA LYS A 84 -0.04 -15.49 23.90
C LYS A 84 0.41 -16.80 24.55
N ALA A 85 1.28 -17.57 23.91
CA ALA A 85 1.81 -18.80 24.48
C ALA A 85 2.59 -18.57 25.79
N ARG A 86 3.22 -17.40 25.96
CA ARG A 86 3.86 -17.00 27.22
C ARG A 86 2.84 -16.62 28.29
N TRP A 87 1.76 -15.93 27.89
CA TRP A 87 0.67 -15.58 28.80
C TRP A 87 -0.18 -16.80 29.19
N ASP A 88 -0.21 -17.88 28.39
CA ASP A 88 -0.94 -19.11 28.71
C ASP A 88 -0.28 -19.95 29.84
N ASP A 89 0.96 -19.63 30.24
CA ASP A 89 1.62 -20.27 31.39
C ASP A 89 1.11 -19.68 32.72
N PRO A 90 0.43 -20.48 33.58
CA PRO A 90 -0.10 -20.01 34.86
C PRO A 90 0.99 -19.38 35.75
N SER A 91 2.21 -19.91 35.70
CA SER A 91 3.33 -19.42 36.52
C SER A 91 3.78 -18.01 36.12
N TYR A 92 3.64 -17.65 34.84
CA TYR A 92 3.96 -16.32 34.33
C TYR A 92 2.91 -15.28 34.74
N ILE A 93 1.62 -15.65 34.70
CA ILE A 93 0.52 -14.81 35.20
C ILE A 93 0.68 -14.56 36.70
N GLU A 94 0.98 -15.61 37.48
CA GLU A 94 1.18 -15.49 38.93
C GLU A 94 2.33 -14.55 39.29
N ALA A 95 3.46 -14.63 38.57
CA ALA A 95 4.59 -13.74 38.76
C ALA A 95 4.24 -12.27 38.45
N GLN A 96 3.57 -12.01 37.31
CA GLN A 96 3.17 -10.65 36.91
C GLN A 96 2.08 -10.06 37.82
N ALA A 97 1.11 -10.87 38.26
CA ALA A 97 0.09 -10.43 39.19
C ALA A 97 0.67 -10.08 40.57
N ARG A 98 1.70 -10.82 41.03
CA ARG A 98 2.38 -10.51 42.28
C ARG A 98 3.22 -9.23 42.19
N GLU A 99 4.00 -9.06 41.11
CA GLU A 99 4.84 -7.86 40.92
C GLU A 99 4.03 -6.57 40.77
N ARG A 100 2.96 -6.58 39.96
CA ARG A 100 2.22 -5.34 39.64
C ARG A 100 1.02 -5.07 40.52
N LEU A 101 0.36 -6.12 40.98
CA LEU A 101 -0.94 -6.00 41.65
C LEU A 101 -0.88 -6.48 43.12
N ASN A 102 0.28 -6.93 43.60
CA ASN A 102 0.46 -7.48 44.94
C ASN A 102 -0.56 -8.60 45.27
N TYR A 103 -0.99 -9.37 44.26
CA TYR A 103 -1.92 -10.49 44.48
C TYR A 103 -1.25 -11.58 45.32
N VAL A 104 -2.01 -12.10 46.28
CA VAL A 104 -1.63 -13.20 47.18
C VAL A 104 -2.70 -14.27 47.18
N TYR A 105 -2.31 -15.53 47.41
CA TYR A 105 -3.27 -16.63 47.51
C TYR A 105 -4.15 -16.48 48.77
N PRO A 106 -5.41 -16.96 48.75
CA PRO A 106 -6.26 -16.94 49.94
C PRO A 106 -5.60 -17.73 51.08
N GLY A 107 -5.17 -17.03 52.13
CA GLY A 107 -4.42 -17.58 53.27
C GLY A 107 -2.96 -17.12 53.39
N GLU A 108 -2.40 -16.43 52.40
CA GLU A 108 -1.10 -15.76 52.48
C GLU A 108 -1.22 -14.35 53.11
N ILE A 109 -0.24 -13.95 53.91
CA ILE A 109 -0.19 -12.64 54.58
C ILE A 109 0.75 -11.73 53.76
N SER A 110 0.20 -10.69 53.12
CA SER A 110 1.00 -9.70 52.39
C SER A 110 1.61 -8.69 53.35
N PHE A 111 2.95 -8.62 53.39
CA PHE A 111 3.68 -7.62 54.16
C PHE A 111 4.04 -6.43 53.26
N LEU A 112 3.28 -5.35 53.37
CA LEU A 112 3.62 -4.06 52.76
C LEU A 112 4.46 -3.27 53.77
N VAL A 113 5.74 -3.08 53.48
CA VAL A 113 6.61 -2.20 54.26
C VAL A 113 6.36 -0.78 53.78
N ILE A 114 5.58 -0.02 54.55
CA ILE A 114 5.41 1.41 54.37
C ILE A 114 6.55 2.06 55.15
N ASP A 115 7.54 2.59 54.44
CA ASP A 115 8.58 3.43 55.02
C ASP A 115 7.97 4.83 55.25
N ASP A 116 7.72 5.16 56.51
CA ASP A 116 7.14 6.44 56.95
C ASP A 116 8.18 7.56 57.08
N GLY A 117 9.44 7.28 56.74
CA GLY A 117 10.56 8.22 56.94
C GLY A 117 10.98 9.04 55.71
N GLN A 118 10.46 8.76 54.51
CA GLN A 118 10.88 9.44 53.28
C GLN A 118 9.75 10.33 52.76
N THR A 119 10.00 11.64 52.71
CA THR A 119 9.15 12.58 51.98
C THR A 119 9.22 12.23 50.50
N VAL A 120 8.28 11.42 50.03
CA VAL A 120 8.17 11.07 48.62
C VAL A 120 7.88 12.37 47.86
N THR A 121 8.79 12.77 46.99
CA THR A 121 8.63 13.92 46.10
C THR A 121 8.09 13.45 44.75
N THR A 122 7.19 14.23 44.15
CA THR A 122 6.77 14.04 42.75
C THR A 122 7.99 14.17 41.81
N ASP A 123 7.89 13.69 40.56
CA ASP A 123 8.94 13.85 39.54
C ASP A 123 9.43 15.31 39.39
N ASP A 124 8.57 16.30 39.68
CA ASP A 124 8.88 17.73 39.68
C ASP A 124 9.52 18.25 41.00
N GLY A 125 9.89 17.36 41.92
CA GLY A 125 10.55 17.69 43.19
C GLY A 125 9.67 18.38 44.24
N GLN A 126 8.35 18.45 44.01
CA GLN A 126 7.41 19.05 44.95
C GLN A 126 7.04 18.05 46.07
N PRO A 127 6.97 18.51 47.34
CA PRO A 127 6.54 17.66 48.44
C PRO A 127 5.07 17.30 48.26
N ILE A 128 4.74 16.00 48.37
CA ILE A 128 3.36 15.52 48.36
C ILE A 128 2.69 16.06 49.63
N SER A 129 1.64 16.86 49.45
CA SER A 129 0.90 17.45 50.56
C SER A 129 -0.04 16.41 51.18
N ASP A 130 -0.11 16.37 52.51
CA ASP A 130 -1.07 15.52 53.26
C ASP A 130 -2.52 16.01 53.12
N GLU A 131 -2.72 17.18 52.53
CA GLU A 131 -4.03 17.76 52.25
C GLU A 131 -4.61 17.20 50.95
N LEU A 132 -5.68 16.42 51.07
CA LEU A 132 -6.41 15.86 49.94
C LEU A 132 -7.10 16.97 49.13
N GLN A 133 -6.42 17.45 48.09
CA GLN A 133 -7.01 18.34 47.08
C GLN A 133 -7.98 17.54 46.21
N THR A 134 -9.29 17.66 46.47
CA THR A 134 -10.30 17.12 45.56
C THR A 134 -10.41 17.99 44.32
N THR A 135 -9.63 17.66 43.28
CA THR A 135 -9.82 18.27 41.98
C THR A 135 -11.16 17.80 41.42
N LYS A 136 -12.19 18.66 41.47
CA LYS A 136 -13.45 18.42 40.78
C LYS A 136 -13.24 18.60 39.27
N VAL A 137 -12.65 17.59 38.64
CA VAL A 137 -12.49 17.53 37.20
C VAL A 137 -13.85 17.16 36.60
N ASP A 138 -14.49 18.10 35.90
CA ASP A 138 -15.66 17.81 35.08
C ASP A 138 -15.19 17.17 33.76
N TRP A 139 -14.88 15.87 33.85
CA TRP A 139 -14.39 15.05 32.74
C TRP A 139 -15.35 15.07 31.54
N MET A 140 -16.66 15.18 31.79
CA MET A 140 -17.68 15.23 30.75
C MET A 140 -17.53 16.52 29.92
N ARG A 141 -17.35 17.66 30.59
CA ARG A 141 -17.06 18.93 29.91
C ARG A 141 -15.75 18.90 29.16
N MET A 142 -14.70 18.30 29.72
CA MET A 142 -13.39 18.21 29.05
C MET A 142 -13.44 17.35 27.79
N LEU A 143 -14.12 16.20 27.85
CA LEU A 143 -14.33 15.36 26.67
C LEU A 143 -15.17 16.07 25.61
N LEU A 144 -16.27 16.71 26.03
CA LEU A 144 -17.13 17.45 25.11
C LEU A 144 -16.39 18.64 24.49
N SER A 145 -15.57 19.37 25.27
CA SER A 145 -14.74 20.45 24.73
C SER A 145 -13.68 19.92 23.78
N SER A 146 -13.06 18.77 24.04
CA SER A 146 -12.08 18.18 23.12
C SER A 146 -12.72 17.79 21.79
N PHE A 147 -13.90 17.16 21.82
CA PHE A 147 -14.62 16.79 20.61
C PHE A 147 -15.11 18.03 19.82
N LEU A 148 -15.68 19.02 20.51
CA LEU A 148 -16.13 20.26 19.87
C LEU A 148 -14.96 21.07 19.31
N THR A 149 -13.84 21.16 20.04
CA THR A 149 -12.63 21.80 19.55
C THR A 149 -12.07 21.05 18.35
N ALA A 150 -11.99 19.72 18.38
CA ALA A 150 -11.51 18.93 17.24
C ALA A 150 -12.41 19.04 15.99
N GLY A 151 -13.73 19.20 16.18
CA GLY A 151 -14.68 19.32 15.07
C GLY A 151 -14.86 20.74 14.52
N LEU A 152 -14.56 21.77 15.33
CA LEU A 152 -14.74 23.19 14.97
C LEU A 152 -13.41 23.94 14.83
N THR A 153 -12.28 23.30 15.11
CA THR A 153 -10.97 23.90 14.91
C THR A 153 -10.73 24.11 13.43
N ASP A 154 -10.43 25.35 13.06
CA ASP A 154 -9.93 25.73 11.74
C ASP A 154 -8.38 25.67 11.67
N ALA A 155 -7.75 25.37 12.82
CA ALA A 155 -6.29 25.24 12.91
C ALA A 155 -5.82 24.01 12.15
N SER A 156 -4.88 24.22 11.23
CA SER A 156 -4.23 23.16 10.48
C SER A 156 -3.30 22.33 11.39
N PRO A 157 -3.01 21.05 11.06
CA PRO A 157 -2.08 20.21 11.83
C PRO A 157 -0.69 20.82 12.05
N GLU A 158 -0.26 21.74 11.18
CA GLU A 158 1.02 22.44 11.25
C GLU A 158 1.02 23.57 12.31
N GLU A 159 -0.15 24.18 12.57
CA GLU A 159 -0.32 25.24 13.58
C GLU A 159 -0.53 24.68 14.99
N LEU A 160 -0.97 23.43 15.10
CA LEU A 160 -1.24 22.74 16.38
C LEU A 160 0.02 22.24 17.10
N GLY A 161 1.21 22.52 16.56
CA GLY A 161 2.48 22.17 17.21
C GLY A 161 2.56 20.69 17.56
N LEU A 162 2.24 19.82 16.59
CA LEU A 162 2.38 18.38 16.78
C LEU A 162 3.81 18.07 17.26
N PRO A 163 3.99 17.31 18.35
CA PRO A 163 5.33 16.87 18.75
C PRO A 163 5.92 16.12 17.56
N ALA A 164 7.10 16.57 17.09
CA ALA A 164 7.81 15.93 16.00
C ALA A 164 8.00 14.45 16.36
N ILE A 165 7.25 13.58 15.68
CA ILE A 165 7.38 12.13 15.85
C ILE A 165 8.64 11.74 15.06
N GLU A 166 9.81 11.99 15.65
CA GLU A 166 11.11 11.58 15.13
C GLU A 166 11.18 10.04 15.16
N GLY A 167 10.62 9.39 14.15
CA GLY A 167 10.59 7.93 14.11
C GLY A 167 10.15 7.29 12.80
N VAL A 168 9.80 8.07 11.77
CA VAL A 168 9.48 7.52 10.46
C VAL A 168 10.43 8.12 9.42
N THR A 169 11.54 7.43 9.22
CA THR A 169 12.33 7.47 7.99
C THR A 169 12.22 6.10 7.30
N PRO A 170 12.12 6.05 5.96
CA PRO A 170 12.02 4.82 5.18
C PRO A 170 13.29 3.95 5.24
#